data_AF-A0A7Y0GAL8-F1
#
_entry.id   AF-A0A7Y0GAL8-F1
#
_cell.length_a   1.000
_cell.length_b   1.000
_cell.length_c   1.000
_cell.angle_alpha   90.00
_cell.angle_beta   90.00
_cell.angle_gamma   90.00
#
_symmetry.space_group_name_H-M   'P 1'
#
loop_
_entity.id
_entity.type
_entity.pdbx_description
1 polymer ?
#
loop_
_entity_poly.entity_id
_entity_poly.type
_entity_poly.pdbx_seq_one_letter_code
_entity_poly.pdbx_strand_id
1 'polypeptide(L)'
;MFEKLSAPLMCAPMSIASSVDLATACARAGIIAGWQGGTYTQMDEFERYLEALAADPGAGPAAGPAIVNLPARIATEPTGPAKLDLLEKHRVPLVLTSLGDPSAVVERVHGWGGKVIQDVTTMRHAEKAIAVGVDGLMVTCSGAGGHTGFLTPLAFVPAVRRVWDGLLIVAGGIADAAGMAGALALGGDIACMGTRFIATPESGVVEGHRSHIERAGVDGIVVSAAINGVPANWIRDSLAEAGLDDVTIRSPGKVDLPEGLVGWRDTFSAGQSVGLIDGIEPVADLVARLAQEFAARVPGDGWRKRLAAVEAGWG
;
A
#
# COMPACT_ATOMS: atom_id res chain seq x y z
N MET A 1 5.42 -10.99 15.37
CA MET A 1 5.59 -9.84 14.46
C MET A 1 4.54 -8.79 14.75
N PHE A 2 3.24 -9.11 14.64
CA PHE A 2 2.19 -8.10 14.73
C PHE A 2 1.86 -7.61 16.13
N GLU A 3 2.17 -8.39 17.17
CA GLU A 3 1.93 -8.02 18.57
C GLU A 3 2.57 -6.69 18.98
N LYS A 4 3.61 -6.26 18.26
CA LYS A 4 4.41 -5.07 18.57
C LYS A 4 3.97 -3.81 17.84
N LEU A 5 3.01 -3.92 16.92
CA LEU A 5 2.54 -2.76 16.15
C LEU A 5 1.94 -1.69 17.08
N SER A 6 2.17 -0.41 16.82
CA SER A 6 1.53 0.69 17.54
C SER A 6 0.03 0.78 17.24
N ALA A 7 -0.37 0.41 16.01
CA ALA A 7 -1.75 0.37 15.54
C ALA A 7 -1.90 -0.68 14.41
N PRO A 8 -3.12 -1.16 14.09
CA PRO A 8 -3.36 -2.05 12.94
C PRO A 8 -3.31 -1.26 11.62
N LEU A 9 -2.13 -0.74 11.30
CA LEU A 9 -1.89 0.19 10.20
C LEU A 9 -0.69 -0.25 9.36
N MET A 10 -0.82 -0.03 8.06
CA MET A 10 0.21 -0.19 7.05
C MET A 10 0.33 1.08 6.21
N CYS A 11 1.55 1.54 6.01
CA CYS A 11 1.86 2.47 4.92
C CYS A 11 1.92 1.67 3.61
N ALA A 12 1.20 2.12 2.58
CA ALA A 12 1.16 1.43 1.30
C ALA A 12 2.53 1.47 0.57
N PRO A 13 2.92 0.39 -0.12
CA PRO A 13 3.96 0.41 -1.15
C PRO A 13 3.53 1.31 -2.31
N MET A 14 4.26 2.38 -2.58
CA MET A 14 3.89 3.39 -3.57
C MET A 14 5.07 3.73 -4.47
N SER A 15 4.88 3.61 -5.78
CA SER A 15 5.87 4.09 -6.75
C SER A 15 6.16 5.57 -6.52
N ILE A 16 7.44 5.96 -6.54
CA ILE A 16 7.94 7.32 -6.30
C ILE A 16 7.81 7.77 -4.83
N ALA A 17 6.66 7.56 -4.18
CA ALA A 17 6.43 8.02 -2.82
C ALA A 17 7.15 7.19 -1.75
N SER A 18 7.31 5.88 -1.95
CA SER A 18 8.14 5.04 -1.08
C SER A 18 9.60 5.49 -1.18
N SER A 19 10.08 6.19 -0.16
CA SER A 19 11.50 6.55 0.05
C SER A 19 12.07 5.78 1.25
N VAL A 20 13.39 5.70 1.36
CA VAL A 20 14.06 5.07 2.52
C VAL A 20 13.63 5.79 3.80
N ASP A 21 13.50 7.11 3.76
CA ASP A 21 13.08 7.93 4.89
C ASP A 21 11.64 7.60 5.31
N LEU A 22 10.71 7.48 4.36
CA LEU A 22 9.31 7.14 4.66
C LEU A 22 9.21 5.75 5.28
N ALA A 23 9.90 4.76 4.71
CA ALA A 23 9.81 3.40 5.20
C ALA A 23 10.47 3.22 6.58
N THR A 24 11.64 3.81 6.80
CA THR A 24 12.31 3.77 8.11
C THR A 24 11.52 4.53 9.17
N ALA A 25 10.92 5.68 8.83
CA ALA A 25 10.03 6.40 9.73
C ALA A 25 8.78 5.58 10.10
N CYS A 26 8.16 4.88 9.14
CA CYS A 26 7.03 3.99 9.41
C CYS A 26 7.41 2.81 10.31
N ALA A 27 8.57 2.19 10.05
CA ALA A 27 9.08 1.10 10.87
C ALA A 27 9.32 1.57 12.32
N ARG A 28 9.99 2.70 12.52
CA ARG A 28 10.21 3.31 13.85
C ARG A 28 8.92 3.69 14.56
N ALA A 29 7.91 4.13 13.81
CA ALA A 29 6.59 4.45 14.36
C ALA A 29 5.78 3.21 14.78
N GLY A 30 6.28 2.00 14.46
CA GLY A 30 5.66 0.74 14.86
C GLY A 30 4.50 0.33 13.96
N ILE A 31 4.50 0.70 12.68
CA ILE A 31 3.48 0.28 11.71
C ILE A 31 4.12 -0.51 10.56
N ILE A 32 3.33 -1.26 9.79
CA ILE A 32 3.88 -2.01 8.66
C ILE A 32 4.42 -1.03 7.61
N ALA A 33 5.72 -1.14 7.31
CA ALA A 33 6.45 -0.23 6.43
C ALA A 33 6.45 -0.74 4.99
N GLY A 34 5.61 -0.15 4.14
CA GLY A 34 5.47 -0.53 2.74
C GLY A 34 6.51 0.09 1.82
N TRP A 35 7.10 -0.76 0.97
CA TRP A 35 8.05 -0.35 -0.05
C TRP A 35 7.70 -0.90 -1.42
N GLN A 36 7.71 -0.03 -2.43
CA GLN A 36 7.53 -0.46 -3.81
C GLN A 36 8.86 -0.95 -4.38
N GLY A 37 8.97 -2.26 -4.62
CA GLY A 37 10.13 -2.91 -5.22
C GLY A 37 10.01 -3.19 -6.72
N GLY A 38 8.89 -2.82 -7.35
CA GLY A 38 8.56 -3.14 -8.73
C GLY A 38 9.45 -2.48 -9.80
N THR A 39 8.93 -2.39 -11.03
CA THR A 39 9.70 -2.07 -12.25
C THR A 39 10.40 -0.70 -12.23
N TYR A 40 9.89 0.28 -11.49
CA TYR A 40 10.51 1.61 -11.41
C TYR A 40 11.67 1.70 -10.42
N THR A 41 11.77 0.74 -9.49
CA THR A 41 12.79 0.73 -8.44
C THR A 41 14.04 0.05 -8.97
N GLN A 42 15.12 0.81 -9.10
CA GLN A 42 16.42 0.31 -9.56
C GLN A 42 17.05 -0.63 -8.52
N MET A 43 17.97 -1.49 -8.96
CA MET A 43 18.55 -2.52 -8.10
C MET A 43 19.38 -1.94 -6.94
N ASP A 44 20.14 -0.87 -7.20
CA ASP A 44 20.94 -0.16 -6.19
C ASP A 44 20.06 0.52 -5.14
N GLU A 45 18.96 1.16 -5.58
CA GLU A 45 17.97 1.75 -4.67
C GLU A 45 17.26 0.67 -3.84
N PHE A 46 16.91 -0.46 -4.46
CA PHE A 46 16.29 -1.59 -3.80
C PHE A 46 17.21 -2.21 -2.72
N GLU A 47 18.50 -2.40 -3.02
CA GLU A 47 19.48 -2.90 -2.05
C GLU A 47 19.69 -1.91 -0.92
N ARG A 48 19.89 -0.62 -1.23
CA ARG A 48 20.04 0.44 -0.22
C ARG A 48 18.86 0.50 0.75
N TYR A 49 17.63 0.29 0.25
CA TYR A 49 16.44 0.20 1.11
C TYR A 49 16.52 -0.99 2.09
N LEU A 50 16.86 -2.18 1.60
CA LEU A 50 16.96 -3.38 2.44
C LEU A 50 18.09 -3.28 3.46
N GLU A 51 19.21 -2.67 3.08
CA GLU A 51 20.32 -2.37 3.98
C GLU A 51 19.91 -1.37 5.05
N ALA A 52 19.23 -0.28 4.67
CA ALA A 52 18.77 0.73 5.63
C ALA A 52 17.83 0.13 6.68
N LEU A 53 16.87 -0.70 6.27
CA LEU A 53 15.97 -1.37 7.22
C LEU A 53 16.66 -2.39 8.11
N ALA A 54 17.64 -3.13 7.58
CA ALA A 54 18.39 -4.09 8.36
C ALA A 54 19.36 -3.41 9.34
N ALA A 55 19.91 -2.27 8.96
CA ALA A 55 20.91 -1.54 9.74
C ALA A 55 20.31 -0.59 10.77
N ASP A 56 19.04 -0.16 10.61
CA ASP A 56 18.45 0.91 11.43
C ASP A 56 18.39 0.55 12.93
N PRO A 57 19.34 1.05 13.74
CA PRO A 57 19.39 0.74 15.17
C PRO A 57 18.25 1.43 15.93
N GLY A 58 17.65 2.46 15.33
CA GLY A 58 16.58 3.26 15.90
C GLY A 58 15.20 2.62 15.82
N ALA A 59 15.04 1.56 15.02
CA ALA A 59 13.77 0.84 14.91
C ALA A 59 13.44 0.08 16.23
N GLY A 60 14.48 -0.34 16.96
CA GLY A 60 14.35 -1.01 18.25
C GLY A 60 13.51 -2.30 18.21
N PRO A 61 13.24 -2.92 19.36
CA PRO A 61 12.45 -4.15 19.41
C PRO A 61 11.00 -3.99 18.95
N ALA A 62 10.47 -2.76 18.94
CA ALA A 62 9.09 -2.40 18.61
C ALA A 62 8.91 -1.97 17.14
N ALA A 63 9.94 -2.11 16.31
CA ALA A 63 9.89 -1.82 14.89
C ALA A 63 8.72 -2.54 14.20
N GLY A 64 7.97 -1.79 13.40
CA GLY A 64 7.00 -2.37 12.48
C GLY A 64 7.72 -3.17 11.37
N PRO A 65 7.12 -4.28 10.89
CA PRO A 65 7.75 -5.12 9.89
C PRO A 65 7.73 -4.45 8.51
N ALA A 66 8.76 -4.75 7.72
CA ALA A 66 8.82 -4.36 6.32
C ALA A 66 7.85 -5.21 5.48
N ILE A 67 7.19 -4.57 4.51
CA ILE A 67 6.47 -5.26 3.44
C ILE A 67 6.91 -4.72 2.09
N VAL A 68 7.41 -5.60 1.23
CA VAL A 68 7.94 -5.21 -0.08
C VAL A 68 7.00 -5.66 -1.20
N ASN A 69 6.51 -4.72 -2.00
CA ASN A 69 5.69 -5.02 -3.15
C ASN A 69 6.52 -5.36 -4.39
N LEU A 70 6.16 -6.46 -5.05
CA LEU A 70 6.66 -6.85 -6.36
C LEU A 70 5.49 -7.25 -7.27
N PRO A 71 5.57 -7.03 -8.59
CA PRO A 71 4.60 -7.63 -9.50
C PRO A 71 4.74 -9.16 -9.43
N ALA A 72 3.65 -9.92 -9.48
CA ALA A 72 3.68 -11.38 -9.31
C ALA A 72 4.48 -12.07 -10.42
N ARG A 73 4.49 -11.47 -11.62
CA ARG A 73 5.35 -11.87 -12.74
C ARG A 73 6.85 -11.66 -12.51
N ILE A 74 7.26 -11.03 -11.40
CA ILE A 74 8.66 -10.71 -11.10
C ILE A 74 9.56 -11.93 -11.22
N ALA A 75 9.11 -13.12 -10.79
CA ALA A 75 9.89 -14.36 -10.87
C ALA A 75 10.34 -14.72 -12.29
N THR A 76 9.68 -14.18 -13.32
CA THR A 76 9.98 -14.39 -14.74
C THR A 76 10.64 -13.18 -15.41
N GLU A 77 10.79 -12.06 -14.70
CA GLU A 77 11.46 -10.87 -15.23
C GLU A 77 12.99 -10.97 -15.12
N PRO A 78 13.75 -10.31 -16.01
CA PRO A 78 15.22 -10.36 -15.97
C PRO A 78 15.85 -9.95 -14.63
N THR A 79 15.31 -8.93 -13.96
CA THR A 79 15.79 -8.47 -12.64
C THR A 79 15.18 -9.25 -11.47
N GLY A 80 14.24 -10.15 -11.75
CA GLY A 80 13.43 -10.82 -10.75
C GLY A 80 14.20 -11.71 -9.79
N PRO A 81 14.99 -12.67 -10.29
CA PRO A 81 15.81 -13.53 -9.44
C PRO A 81 16.70 -12.73 -8.49
N ALA A 82 17.39 -11.69 -8.98
CA ALA A 82 18.25 -10.85 -8.15
C ALA A 82 17.48 -10.11 -7.04
N LYS A 83 16.28 -9.59 -7.33
CA LYS A 83 15.43 -8.96 -6.30
C LYS A 83 14.97 -9.98 -5.25
N LEU A 84 14.56 -11.18 -5.68
CA LEU A 84 14.15 -12.26 -4.78
C LEU A 84 15.31 -12.76 -3.91
N ASP A 85 16.52 -12.86 -4.46
CA ASP A 85 17.72 -13.23 -3.72
C ASP A 85 18.09 -12.18 -2.66
N LEU A 86 17.93 -10.89 -2.96
CA LEU A 86 18.09 -9.82 -1.97
C LEU A 86 17.02 -9.89 -0.87
N LEU A 87 15.76 -10.15 -1.21
CA LEU A 87 14.71 -10.34 -0.21
C LEU A 87 14.99 -11.53 0.71
N GLU A 88 15.49 -12.65 0.17
CA GLU A 88 15.90 -13.81 0.96
C GLU A 88 17.13 -13.51 1.83
N LYS A 89 18.17 -12.88 1.27
CA LYS A 89 19.40 -12.48 1.99
C LYS A 89 19.06 -11.67 3.23
N HIS A 90 18.10 -10.75 3.11
CA HIS A 90 17.63 -9.90 4.21
C HIS A 90 16.46 -10.52 5.00
N ARG A 91 15.99 -11.72 4.62
CA ARG A 91 14.83 -12.42 5.19
C ARG A 91 13.64 -11.49 5.40
N VAL A 92 13.25 -10.78 4.33
CA VAL A 92 12.13 -9.85 4.40
C VAL A 92 10.87 -10.59 4.87
N PRO A 93 10.20 -10.09 5.93
CA PRO A 93 9.15 -10.86 6.59
C PRO A 93 7.87 -10.94 5.76
N LEU A 94 7.50 -9.86 5.08
CA LEU A 94 6.27 -9.77 4.30
C LEU A 94 6.60 -9.35 2.86
N VAL A 95 6.05 -10.07 1.89
CA VAL A 95 6.12 -9.72 0.46
C VAL A 95 4.70 -9.50 -0.03
N LEU A 96 4.42 -8.30 -0.54
CA LEU A 96 3.17 -8.00 -1.24
C LEU A 96 3.37 -8.34 -2.72
N THR A 97 2.45 -9.08 -3.31
CA THR A 97 2.42 -9.33 -4.75
C THR A 97 1.24 -8.63 -5.39
N SER A 98 1.45 -8.01 -6.54
CA SER A 98 0.41 -7.34 -7.33
C SER A 98 0.47 -7.81 -8.78
N LEU A 99 -0.61 -7.68 -9.56
CA LEU A 99 -0.62 -7.96 -11.02
C LEU A 99 -0.02 -9.33 -11.43
N GLY A 100 -0.84 -10.39 -11.41
CA GLY A 100 -0.49 -11.69 -11.99
C GLY A 100 -0.74 -12.85 -11.04
N ASP A 101 -0.11 -13.98 -11.33
CA ASP A 101 -0.17 -15.21 -10.54
C ASP A 101 1.02 -15.26 -9.55
N PRO A 102 0.77 -15.27 -8.23
CA PRO A 102 1.84 -15.24 -7.23
C PRO A 102 2.49 -16.59 -6.94
N SER A 103 2.09 -17.69 -7.60
CA SER A 103 2.53 -19.06 -7.24
C SER A 103 4.05 -19.21 -7.09
N ALA A 104 4.83 -18.70 -8.04
CA ALA A 104 6.29 -18.77 -7.99
C ALA A 104 6.89 -17.90 -6.87
N VAL A 105 6.26 -16.76 -6.56
CA VAL A 105 6.70 -15.89 -5.47
C VAL A 105 6.35 -16.52 -4.12
N VAL A 106 5.17 -17.14 -3.98
CA VAL A 106 4.75 -17.88 -2.77
C VAL A 106 5.75 -18.97 -2.44
N GLU A 107 6.06 -19.85 -3.40
CA GLU A 107 7.05 -20.92 -3.20
C GLU A 107 8.40 -20.37 -2.75
N ARG A 108 8.88 -19.32 -3.45
CA ARG A 108 10.18 -18.72 -3.19
C ARG A 108 10.24 -18.07 -1.80
N VAL A 109 9.22 -17.28 -1.43
CA VAL A 109 9.13 -16.53 -0.17
C VAL A 109 8.95 -17.43 1.04
N HIS A 110 8.10 -18.46 0.92
CA HIS A 110 7.93 -19.46 1.97
C HIS A 110 9.22 -20.22 2.27
N GLY A 111 10.11 -20.39 1.27
CA GLY A 111 11.41 -21.03 1.41
C GLY A 111 12.33 -20.42 2.49
N TRP A 112 12.22 -19.10 2.76
CA TRP A 112 12.96 -18.44 3.85
C TRP A 112 12.10 -18.12 5.08
N GLY A 113 10.85 -18.58 5.11
CA GLY A 113 9.89 -18.32 6.18
C GLY A 113 9.17 -16.96 6.08
N GLY A 114 9.33 -16.24 4.97
CA GLY A 114 8.54 -15.03 4.70
C GLY A 114 7.07 -15.36 4.43
N LYS A 115 6.24 -14.31 4.37
CA LYS A 115 4.80 -14.42 4.15
C LYS A 115 4.38 -13.60 2.94
N VAL A 116 3.48 -14.15 2.13
CA VAL A 116 2.99 -13.51 0.90
C VAL A 116 1.59 -12.98 1.11
N ILE A 117 1.44 -11.69 0.87
CA ILE A 117 0.15 -11.01 0.78
C ILE A 117 -0.11 -10.76 -0.70
N GLN A 118 -1.27 -11.12 -1.22
CA GLN A 118 -1.64 -10.77 -2.61
C GLN A 118 -2.60 -9.58 -2.63
N ASP A 119 -2.25 -8.55 -3.39
CA ASP A 119 -3.14 -7.44 -3.73
C ASP A 119 -4.24 -7.92 -4.70
N VAL A 120 -5.49 -7.70 -4.31
CA VAL A 120 -6.68 -8.14 -5.04
C VAL A 120 -7.73 -7.03 -5.10
N THR A 121 -8.38 -6.93 -6.26
CA THR A 121 -9.43 -5.94 -6.54
C THR A 121 -10.80 -6.57 -6.84
N THR A 122 -10.87 -7.90 -6.89
CA THR A 122 -12.10 -8.66 -7.19
C THR A 122 -12.16 -9.96 -6.38
N MET A 123 -13.36 -10.51 -6.18
CA MET A 123 -13.53 -11.84 -5.57
C MET A 123 -12.80 -12.94 -6.32
N ARG A 124 -12.81 -12.90 -7.66
CA ARG A 124 -12.07 -13.88 -8.47
C ARG A 124 -10.55 -13.80 -8.23
N HIS A 125 -10.00 -12.61 -8.02
CA HIS A 125 -8.59 -12.45 -7.65
C HIS A 125 -8.32 -13.03 -6.24
N ALA A 126 -9.20 -12.75 -5.28
CA ALA A 126 -9.11 -13.28 -3.92
C ALA A 126 -9.14 -14.82 -3.90
N GLU A 127 -10.15 -15.44 -4.53
CA GLU A 127 -10.30 -16.90 -4.60
C GLU A 127 -9.09 -17.59 -5.23
N LYS A 128 -8.56 -17.03 -6.32
CA LYS A 128 -7.35 -17.56 -6.96
C LYS A 128 -6.12 -17.44 -6.07
N ALA A 129 -5.93 -16.29 -5.41
CA ALA A 129 -4.81 -16.09 -4.50
C ALA A 129 -4.87 -17.05 -3.30
N ILE A 130 -6.06 -17.24 -2.72
CA ILE A 130 -6.30 -18.20 -1.63
C ILE A 130 -5.96 -19.63 -2.09
N ALA A 131 -6.40 -20.03 -3.29
CA ALA A 131 -6.11 -21.36 -3.83
C ALA A 131 -4.61 -21.62 -4.06
N VAL A 132 -3.82 -20.57 -4.29
CA VAL A 132 -2.35 -20.63 -4.42
C VAL A 132 -1.65 -20.74 -3.05
N GLY A 133 -2.34 -20.44 -1.95
CA GLY A 133 -1.79 -20.55 -0.59
C GLY A 133 -1.09 -19.29 -0.08
N VAL A 134 -1.57 -18.11 -0.48
CA VAL A 134 -1.10 -16.84 0.11
C VAL A 134 -1.47 -16.76 1.60
N ASP A 135 -0.62 -16.10 2.40
CA ASP A 135 -0.81 -15.91 3.84
C ASP A 135 -1.75 -14.72 4.17
N GLY A 136 -1.89 -13.80 3.21
CA GLY A 136 -2.64 -12.55 3.34
C GLY A 136 -3.28 -12.11 2.02
N LEU A 137 -4.33 -11.30 2.13
CA LEU A 137 -4.88 -10.52 1.03
C LEU A 137 -4.83 -9.04 1.39
N MET A 138 -4.40 -8.21 0.44
CA MET A 138 -4.69 -6.78 0.48
C MET A 138 -5.87 -6.53 -0.45
N VAL A 139 -7.02 -6.18 0.11
CA VAL A 139 -8.21 -5.83 -0.68
C VAL A 139 -8.17 -4.35 -1.04
N THR A 140 -7.70 -4.07 -2.26
CA THR A 140 -7.70 -2.71 -2.82
C THR A 140 -9.10 -2.37 -3.28
N CYS A 141 -9.80 -1.59 -2.46
CA CYS A 141 -11.18 -1.20 -2.67
C CYS A 141 -11.29 0.10 -3.49
N SER A 142 -12.52 0.43 -3.89
CA SER A 142 -12.83 1.71 -4.53
C SER A 142 -12.35 2.89 -3.70
N GLY A 143 -11.71 3.86 -4.36
CA GLY A 143 -11.18 5.06 -3.71
C GLY A 143 -9.71 4.96 -3.29
N ALA A 144 -9.04 3.83 -3.53
CA ALA A 144 -7.58 3.74 -3.45
C ALA A 144 -6.90 4.65 -4.49
N GLY A 145 -5.78 5.28 -4.13
CA GLY A 145 -4.97 6.10 -5.03
C GLY A 145 -4.16 5.25 -6.01
N GLY A 146 -3.87 5.79 -7.19
CA GLY A 146 -3.26 5.01 -8.27
C GLY A 146 -4.22 3.93 -8.77
N HIS A 147 -3.71 2.79 -9.23
CA HIS A 147 -4.56 1.70 -9.71
C HIS A 147 -5.57 1.30 -8.64
N THR A 148 -6.85 1.44 -8.96
CA THR A 148 -7.92 1.38 -7.95
C THR A 148 -8.84 0.18 -8.20
N GLY A 149 -9.41 -0.35 -7.11
CA GLY A 149 -10.50 -1.31 -7.20
C GLY A 149 -11.82 -0.62 -7.51
N PHE A 150 -12.85 -1.41 -7.80
CA PHE A 150 -14.21 -0.90 -8.03
C PHE A 150 -15.21 -1.36 -6.96
N LEU A 151 -14.87 -2.39 -6.18
CA LEU A 151 -15.72 -2.86 -5.08
C LEU A 151 -15.53 -1.95 -3.87
N THR A 152 -16.64 -1.55 -3.24
CA THR A 152 -16.60 -0.78 -1.99
C THR A 152 -16.10 -1.67 -0.84
N PRO A 153 -15.43 -1.12 0.19
CA PRO A 153 -15.01 -1.92 1.33
C PRO A 153 -16.19 -2.56 2.06
N LEU A 154 -17.35 -1.88 2.09
CA LEU A 154 -18.59 -2.36 2.69
C LEU A 154 -19.10 -3.68 2.08
N ALA A 155 -18.79 -3.94 0.81
CA ALA A 155 -19.17 -5.16 0.12
C ALA A 155 -18.00 -6.15 0.04
N PHE A 156 -16.80 -5.67 -0.29
CA PHE A 156 -15.67 -6.55 -0.61
C PHE A 156 -15.12 -7.29 0.61
N VAL A 157 -14.89 -6.56 1.72
CA VAL A 157 -14.34 -7.13 2.95
C VAL A 157 -15.22 -8.26 3.50
N PRO A 158 -16.53 -8.06 3.74
CA PRO A 158 -17.38 -9.14 4.24
C PRO A 158 -17.59 -10.27 3.22
N ALA A 159 -17.50 -10.01 1.91
CA ALA A 159 -17.57 -11.06 0.90
C ALA A 159 -16.36 -11.99 0.97
N VAL A 160 -15.14 -11.46 1.12
CA VAL A 160 -13.92 -12.25 1.33
C VAL A 160 -14.01 -13.04 2.64
N ARG A 161 -14.48 -12.41 3.73
CA ARG A 161 -14.63 -13.08 5.03
C ARG A 161 -15.62 -14.24 5.07
N ARG A 162 -16.56 -14.32 4.12
CA ARG A 162 -17.45 -15.50 4.02
C ARG A 162 -16.73 -16.76 3.54
N VAL A 163 -15.56 -16.61 2.93
CA VAL A 163 -14.84 -17.73 2.29
C VAL A 163 -13.43 -17.92 2.85
N TRP A 164 -12.92 -16.99 3.67
CA TRP A 164 -11.54 -17.04 4.14
C TRP A 164 -11.26 -16.22 5.41
N ASP A 165 -10.47 -16.79 6.31
CA ASP A 165 -10.13 -16.25 7.63
C ASP A 165 -8.67 -15.77 7.76
N GLY A 166 -7.87 -15.80 6.69
CA GLY A 166 -6.47 -15.35 6.73
C GLY A 166 -6.30 -13.83 6.87
N LEU A 167 -5.05 -13.35 6.83
CA LEU A 167 -4.76 -11.92 7.04
C LEU A 167 -5.46 -11.05 6.00
N LEU A 168 -6.24 -10.05 6.42
CA LEU A 168 -6.93 -9.13 5.51
C LEU A 168 -6.52 -7.68 5.75
N ILE A 169 -5.75 -7.13 4.82
CA ILE A 169 -5.36 -5.73 4.79
C ILE A 169 -6.35 -4.96 3.90
N VAL A 170 -6.99 -3.93 4.43
CA VAL A 170 -8.02 -3.15 3.73
C VAL A 170 -7.42 -1.84 3.24
N ALA A 171 -7.43 -1.62 1.93
CA ALA A 171 -6.92 -0.41 1.29
C ALA A 171 -8.04 0.32 0.53
N GLY A 172 -7.95 1.65 0.49
CA GLY A 172 -8.84 2.52 -0.30
C GLY A 172 -9.75 3.41 0.53
N GLY A 173 -9.64 4.72 0.33
CA GLY A 173 -10.48 5.71 1.01
C GLY A 173 -10.18 5.93 2.51
N ILE A 174 -9.12 5.33 3.06
CA ILE A 174 -8.77 5.43 4.49
C ILE A 174 -7.63 6.45 4.69
N ALA A 175 -7.83 7.42 5.58
CA ALA A 175 -6.82 8.42 5.97
C ALA A 175 -6.81 8.77 7.46
N ASP A 176 -7.76 8.26 8.26
CA ASP A 176 -7.93 8.60 9.66
C ASP A 176 -8.29 7.39 10.54
N ALA A 177 -8.38 7.61 11.85
CA ALA A 177 -8.72 6.57 12.82
C ALA A 177 -10.16 6.04 12.66
N ALA A 178 -11.08 6.84 12.12
CA ALA A 178 -12.45 6.40 11.86
C ALA A 178 -12.48 5.38 10.71
N GLY A 179 -11.75 5.63 9.62
CA GLY A 179 -11.57 4.68 8.53
C GLY A 179 -10.88 3.39 8.99
N MET A 180 -9.88 3.48 9.87
CA MET A 180 -9.24 2.31 10.49
C MET A 180 -10.25 1.47 11.29
N ALA A 181 -11.05 2.10 12.16
CA ALA A 181 -12.07 1.41 12.94
C ALA A 181 -13.13 0.76 12.02
N GLY A 182 -13.55 1.47 10.97
CA GLY A 182 -14.49 0.96 9.96
C GLY A 182 -13.95 -0.27 9.23
N ALA A 183 -12.69 -0.25 8.79
CA ALA A 183 -12.04 -1.39 8.15
C ALA A 183 -12.07 -2.63 9.04
N LEU A 184 -11.75 -2.48 10.33
CA LEU A 184 -11.78 -3.57 11.30
C LEU A 184 -13.20 -4.06 11.59
N ALA A 185 -14.18 -3.15 11.69
CA ALA A 185 -15.58 -3.51 11.93
C ALA A 185 -16.18 -4.34 10.78
N LEU A 186 -15.72 -4.14 9.55
CA LEU A 186 -16.12 -4.93 8.38
C LEU A 186 -15.49 -6.32 8.34
N GLY A 187 -14.53 -6.60 9.22
CA GLY A 187 -13.77 -7.83 9.28
C GLY A 187 -12.34 -7.71 8.76
N GLY A 188 -11.84 -6.53 8.41
CA GLY A 188 -10.41 -6.32 8.15
C GLY A 188 -9.56 -6.52 9.40
N ASP A 189 -8.28 -6.81 9.21
CA ASP A 189 -7.31 -6.93 10.31
C ASP A 189 -6.41 -5.70 10.42
N ILE A 190 -6.05 -5.12 9.27
CA ILE A 190 -5.11 -4.00 9.14
C ILE A 190 -5.67 -3.01 8.13
N ALA A 191 -5.63 -1.72 8.45
CA ALA A 191 -5.91 -0.66 7.49
C ALA A 191 -4.64 -0.29 6.72
N CYS A 192 -4.77 0.02 5.43
CA CYS A 192 -3.67 0.47 4.59
C CYS A 192 -3.97 1.87 4.06
N MET A 193 -3.03 2.79 4.28
CA MET A 193 -3.11 4.16 3.80
C MET A 193 -1.98 4.43 2.81
N GLY A 194 -2.31 5.02 1.67
CA GLY A 194 -1.34 5.50 0.69
C GLY A 194 -1.26 7.02 0.70
N THR A 195 -2.31 7.68 0.20
CA THR A 195 -2.37 9.14 0.06
C THR A 195 -2.06 9.91 1.35
N ARG A 196 -2.47 9.39 2.52
CA ARG A 196 -2.14 9.98 3.82
C ARG A 196 -0.63 10.01 4.10
N PHE A 197 0.11 8.98 3.68
CA PHE A 197 1.56 8.88 3.81
C PHE A 197 2.33 9.57 2.66
N ILE A 198 1.67 9.89 1.55
CA ILE A 198 2.25 10.83 0.56
C ILE A 198 2.33 12.23 1.17
N ALA A 199 1.32 12.60 1.98
CA ALA A 199 1.25 13.87 2.69
C ALA A 199 2.08 13.88 3.99
N THR A 200 3.35 13.45 3.90
CA THR A 200 4.36 13.54 4.97
C THR A 200 5.68 14.03 4.37
N PRO A 201 6.55 14.69 5.14
CA PRO A 201 7.84 15.20 4.64
C PRO A 201 8.80 14.08 4.22
N GLU A 202 8.65 12.88 4.77
CA GLU A 202 9.50 11.72 4.45
C GLU A 202 9.15 11.12 3.08
N SER A 203 7.97 11.42 2.52
CA SER A 203 7.58 10.88 1.21
C SER A 203 8.53 11.32 0.09
N GLY A 204 8.90 10.36 -0.77
CA GLY A 204 9.81 10.59 -1.91
C GLY A 204 9.22 11.40 -3.07
N VAL A 205 7.95 11.82 -2.97
CA VAL A 205 7.32 12.63 -4.02
C VAL A 205 7.90 14.04 -4.09
N VAL A 206 7.73 14.67 -5.25
CA VAL A 206 8.02 16.10 -5.43
C VAL A 206 7.05 16.96 -4.64
N GLU A 207 7.48 18.16 -4.26
CA GLU A 207 6.66 19.09 -3.48
C GLU A 207 5.31 19.39 -4.15
N GLY A 208 5.31 19.52 -5.49
CA GLY A 208 4.08 19.73 -6.25
C GLY A 208 3.01 18.67 -5.98
N HIS A 209 3.39 17.39 -5.80
CA HIS A 209 2.43 16.33 -5.49
C HIS A 209 1.84 16.51 -4.08
N ARG A 210 2.67 16.82 -3.09
CA ARG A 210 2.22 17.10 -1.71
C ARG A 210 1.25 18.28 -1.65
N SER A 211 1.60 19.41 -2.27
CA SER A 211 0.74 20.60 -2.28
C SER A 211 -0.60 20.35 -2.99
N HIS A 212 -0.63 19.47 -4.00
CA HIS A 212 -1.87 19.06 -4.64
C HIS A 212 -2.77 18.24 -3.71
N ILE A 213 -2.19 17.37 -2.87
CA ILE A 213 -2.96 16.60 -1.88
C ILE A 213 -3.61 17.53 -0.85
N GLU A 214 -2.88 18.54 -0.35
CA GLU A 214 -3.44 19.49 0.62
C GLU A 214 -4.59 20.34 0.05
N ARG A 215 -4.55 20.62 -1.25
CA ARG A 215 -5.58 21.42 -1.94
C ARG A 215 -6.78 20.60 -2.39
N ALA A 216 -6.57 19.33 -2.73
CA ALA A 216 -7.59 18.53 -3.40
C ALA A 216 -8.67 18.07 -2.40
N GLY A 217 -9.92 18.44 -2.69
CA GLY A 217 -11.08 17.80 -2.06
C GLY A 217 -11.38 16.43 -2.66
N VAL A 218 -12.30 15.68 -2.02
CA VAL A 218 -12.74 14.36 -2.51
C VAL A 218 -13.25 14.40 -3.96
N ASP A 219 -13.95 15.47 -4.35
CA ASP A 219 -14.47 15.68 -5.71
C ASP A 219 -13.38 16.05 -6.73
N GLY A 220 -12.18 16.36 -6.25
CA GLY A 220 -10.98 16.59 -7.05
C GLY A 220 -10.35 15.32 -7.59
N ILE A 221 -10.87 14.13 -7.25
CA ILE A 221 -10.35 12.85 -7.72
C ILE A 221 -11.15 12.33 -8.92
N VAL A 222 -10.43 11.87 -9.94
CA VAL A 222 -10.99 11.29 -11.17
C VAL A 222 -10.38 9.93 -11.48
N VAL A 223 -11.23 8.97 -11.82
CA VAL A 223 -10.79 7.66 -12.34
C VAL A 223 -10.50 7.79 -13.83
N SER A 224 -9.30 7.43 -14.26
CA SER A 224 -8.92 7.42 -15.66
C SER A 224 -7.93 6.30 -15.99
N ALA A 225 -8.14 5.63 -17.13
CA ALA A 225 -7.18 4.72 -17.74
C ALA A 225 -6.31 5.43 -18.81
N ALA A 226 -6.58 6.71 -19.11
CA ALA A 226 -5.95 7.41 -20.22
C ALA A 226 -4.43 7.61 -20.02
N ILE A 227 -3.96 7.73 -18.79
CA ILE A 227 -2.56 8.04 -18.49
C ILE A 227 -1.66 6.81 -18.63
N ASN A 228 -2.09 5.66 -18.12
CA ASN A 228 -1.26 4.47 -17.91
C ASN A 228 -1.87 3.18 -18.51
N GLY A 229 -3.08 3.24 -19.07
CA GLY A 229 -3.80 2.11 -19.67
C GLY A 229 -4.63 1.27 -18.71
N VAL A 230 -4.60 1.55 -17.40
CA VAL A 230 -5.38 0.80 -16.39
C VAL A 230 -6.08 1.81 -15.46
N PRO A 231 -7.37 1.64 -15.16
CA PRO A 231 -8.10 2.58 -14.31
C PRO A 231 -7.36 2.91 -13.01
N ALA A 232 -7.06 4.19 -12.83
CA ALA A 232 -6.40 4.72 -11.65
C ALA A 232 -7.06 6.02 -11.19
N ASN A 233 -7.01 6.30 -9.88
CA ASN A 233 -7.44 7.57 -9.32
C ASN A 233 -6.33 8.62 -9.42
N TRP A 234 -6.68 9.77 -9.99
CA TRP A 234 -5.80 10.91 -10.25
C TRP A 234 -6.35 12.19 -9.64
N ILE A 235 -5.46 13.12 -9.32
CA ILE A 235 -5.84 14.48 -8.92
C ILE A 235 -6.16 15.27 -10.20
N ARG A 236 -7.42 15.71 -10.34
CA ARG A 236 -7.92 16.41 -11.53
C ARG A 236 -7.11 17.64 -11.87
N ASP A 237 -6.80 18.48 -10.88
CA ASP A 237 -6.01 19.71 -11.07
C ASP A 237 -4.64 19.41 -11.69
N SER A 238 -3.95 18.38 -11.19
CA SER A 238 -2.65 17.98 -11.74
C SER A 238 -2.76 17.52 -13.19
N LEU A 239 -3.84 16.82 -13.56
CA LEU A 239 -4.07 16.43 -14.95
C LEU A 239 -4.33 17.66 -15.85
N ALA A 240 -5.11 18.62 -15.37
CA ALA A 240 -5.39 19.86 -16.09
C ALA A 240 -4.14 20.73 -16.27
N GLU A 241 -3.30 20.85 -15.23
CA GLU A 241 -2.00 21.53 -15.28
C GLU A 241 -1.04 20.84 -16.27
N ALA A 242 -1.15 19.51 -16.40
CA ALA A 242 -0.45 18.71 -17.39
C ALA A 242 -1.07 18.80 -18.82
N GLY A 243 -2.09 19.63 -19.03
CA GLY A 243 -2.71 19.83 -20.35
C GLY A 243 -3.68 18.73 -20.77
N LEU A 244 -4.13 17.89 -19.84
CA LEU A 244 -5.13 16.85 -20.11
C LEU A 244 -6.53 17.36 -19.76
N ASP A 245 -7.37 17.51 -20.78
CA ASP A 245 -8.75 17.98 -20.61
C ASP A 245 -9.72 16.86 -20.19
N ASP A 246 -10.93 17.27 -19.81
CA ASP A 246 -11.98 16.37 -19.31
C ASP A 246 -12.43 15.31 -20.34
N VAL A 247 -12.22 15.57 -21.63
CA VAL A 247 -12.49 14.62 -22.72
C VAL A 247 -11.40 13.56 -22.75
N THR A 248 -10.14 13.99 -22.73
CA THR A 248 -8.96 13.12 -22.79
C THR A 248 -8.94 12.14 -21.63
N ILE A 249 -9.17 12.62 -20.41
CA ILE A 249 -9.14 11.78 -19.20
C ILE A 249 -10.27 10.74 -19.16
N ARG A 250 -11.34 10.91 -19.95
CA ARG A 250 -12.45 9.94 -20.04
C ARG A 250 -12.26 8.91 -21.16
N SER A 251 -11.13 8.95 -21.87
CA SER A 251 -10.82 7.98 -22.91
C SER A 251 -10.82 6.55 -22.35
N PRO A 252 -11.37 5.57 -23.09
CA PRO A 252 -11.53 4.19 -22.60
C PRO A 252 -10.21 3.42 -22.48
N GLY A 253 -9.11 3.97 -22.99
CA GLY A 253 -7.78 3.36 -22.95
C GLY A 253 -6.69 4.42 -22.94
N LYS A 254 -5.44 3.96 -22.92
CA LYS A 254 -4.26 4.82 -22.88
C LYS A 254 -4.23 5.79 -24.06
N VAL A 255 -3.89 7.04 -23.80
CA VAL A 255 -3.64 8.08 -24.80
C VAL A 255 -2.16 8.45 -24.82
N ASP A 256 -1.74 9.11 -25.89
CA ASP A 256 -0.44 9.76 -25.92
C ASP A 256 -0.48 11.01 -25.04
N LEU A 257 0.46 11.10 -24.11
CA LEU A 257 0.60 12.27 -23.24
C LEU A 257 1.25 13.41 -24.03
N PRO A 258 0.98 14.69 -23.67
CA PRO A 258 1.70 15.83 -24.21
C PRO A 258 3.22 15.65 -24.14
N GLU A 259 3.92 16.22 -25.13
CA GLU A 259 5.36 16.02 -25.31
C GLU A 259 6.16 16.33 -24.03
N GLY A 260 7.03 15.40 -23.63
CA GLY A 260 7.88 15.52 -22.44
C GLY A 260 7.25 15.05 -21.13
N LEU A 261 5.93 14.81 -21.09
CA LEU A 261 5.25 14.30 -19.89
C LEU A 261 5.41 12.79 -19.73
N VAL A 262 5.62 12.40 -18.47
CA VAL A 262 5.74 11.03 -18.02
C VAL A 262 4.67 10.78 -16.95
N GLY A 263 3.80 9.80 -17.22
CA GLY A 263 2.79 9.36 -16.25
C GLY A 263 3.39 9.02 -14.89
N TRP A 264 2.65 9.28 -13.81
CA TRP A 264 3.10 9.16 -12.40
C TRP A 264 4.13 10.18 -11.94
N ARG A 265 5.05 10.61 -12.82
CA ARG A 265 6.05 11.64 -12.51
C ARG A 265 5.45 13.04 -12.59
N ASP A 266 4.74 13.32 -13.67
CA ASP A 266 4.21 14.66 -13.98
C ASP A 266 2.68 14.74 -13.85
N THR A 267 2.03 13.61 -13.52
CA THR A 267 0.60 13.51 -13.24
C THR A 267 0.43 12.82 -11.90
N PHE A 268 -0.26 13.49 -10.97
CA PHE A 268 -0.28 13.09 -9.58
C PHE A 268 -1.48 12.23 -9.24
N SER A 269 -1.23 11.12 -8.55
CA SER A 269 -2.27 10.21 -8.08
C SER A 269 -2.59 10.42 -6.60
N ALA A 270 -3.86 10.26 -6.26
CA ALA A 270 -4.33 10.26 -4.88
C ALA A 270 -5.64 9.46 -4.81
N GLY A 271 -5.93 8.91 -3.64
CA GLY A 271 -7.21 8.26 -3.36
C GLY A 271 -8.27 9.27 -2.95
N GLN A 272 -9.51 8.81 -2.89
CA GLN A 272 -10.65 9.61 -2.44
C GLN A 272 -10.51 10.08 -0.98
N SER A 273 -9.62 9.45 -0.21
CA SER A 273 -9.27 9.88 1.14
C SER A 273 -8.57 11.25 1.20
N VAL A 274 -8.23 11.84 0.05
CA VAL A 274 -7.57 13.15 -0.04
C VAL A 274 -8.37 14.25 0.69
N GLY A 275 -9.70 14.19 0.65
CA GLY A 275 -10.57 15.16 1.33
C GLY A 275 -10.57 15.07 2.87
N LEU A 276 -9.79 14.15 3.45
CA LEU A 276 -9.60 13.99 4.89
C LEU A 276 -8.17 14.37 5.33
N ILE A 277 -7.41 15.03 4.46
CA ILE A 277 -6.00 15.37 4.68
C ILE A 277 -5.87 16.89 4.80
N ASP A 278 -5.75 17.37 6.04
CA ASP A 278 -5.73 18.81 6.34
C ASP A 278 -4.33 19.45 6.27
N GLY A 279 -3.28 18.68 5.96
CA GLY A 279 -1.91 19.20 5.85
C GLY A 279 -0.82 18.14 5.90
N ILE A 280 0.42 18.55 5.66
CA ILE A 280 1.63 17.74 5.84
C ILE A 280 1.97 17.57 7.32
N GLU A 281 2.20 16.33 7.75
CA GLU A 281 2.58 15.97 9.11
C GLU A 281 3.71 14.92 9.08
N PRO A 282 4.74 15.01 9.94
CA PRO A 282 5.75 13.95 10.08
C PRO A 282 5.14 12.59 10.41
N VAL A 283 5.72 11.50 9.89
CA VAL A 283 5.20 10.14 10.10
C VAL A 283 5.09 9.80 11.58
N ALA A 284 6.06 10.20 12.40
CA ALA A 284 6.05 9.93 13.83
C ALA A 284 4.82 10.55 14.53
N ASP A 285 4.51 11.81 14.21
CA ASP A 285 3.40 12.55 14.80
C ASP A 285 2.06 12.01 14.29
N LEU A 286 1.97 11.80 12.97
CA LEU A 286 0.80 11.22 12.31
C LEU A 286 0.43 9.85 12.92
N VAL A 287 1.40 8.95 13.04
CA VAL A 287 1.14 7.60 13.56
C VAL A 287 0.81 7.63 15.06
N ALA A 288 1.49 8.47 15.85
CA ALA A 288 1.18 8.63 17.26
C ALA A 288 -0.26 9.12 17.47
N ARG A 289 -0.67 10.13 16.68
CA ARG A 289 -2.03 10.67 16.69
C ARG A 289 -3.06 9.65 16.24
N LEU A 290 -2.84 8.97 15.10
CA LEU A 290 -3.72 7.91 14.60
C LEU A 290 -3.88 6.77 15.61
N ALA A 291 -2.80 6.34 16.26
CA ALA A 291 -2.82 5.28 17.28
C ALA A 291 -3.66 5.70 18.50
N GLN A 292 -3.47 6.93 19.00
CA GLN A 292 -4.25 7.47 20.10
C GLN A 292 -5.75 7.58 19.74
N GLU A 293 -6.05 8.19 18.61
CA GLU A 293 -7.41 8.37 18.12
C GLU A 293 -8.12 7.04 17.82
N PHE A 294 -7.38 6.04 17.34
CA PHE A 294 -7.87 4.70 17.10
C PHE A 294 -8.15 3.98 18.42
N ALA A 295 -7.24 4.02 19.39
CA ALA A 295 -7.43 3.41 20.70
C ALA A 295 -8.63 3.98 21.46
N ALA A 296 -8.92 5.28 21.27
CA ALA A 296 -10.12 5.92 21.81
C ALA A 296 -11.43 5.39 21.19
N ARG A 297 -11.38 4.98 19.91
CA ARG A 297 -12.54 4.46 19.16
C ARG A 297 -12.74 2.95 19.30
N VAL A 298 -11.65 2.21 19.36
CA VAL A 298 -11.62 0.75 19.46
C VAL A 298 -10.86 0.37 20.73
N PRO A 299 -11.51 0.44 21.91
CA PRO A 299 -10.84 0.20 23.17
C PRO A 299 -10.42 -1.26 23.34
N GLY A 300 -9.25 -1.46 23.95
CA GLY A 300 -8.71 -2.77 24.30
C GLY A 300 -7.94 -3.48 23.18
N ASP A 301 -7.40 -4.66 23.51
CA ASP A 301 -6.43 -5.37 22.67
C ASP A 301 -7.06 -6.42 21.74
N GLY A 302 -8.36 -6.30 21.44
CA GLY A 302 -9.07 -7.29 20.62
C GLY A 302 -8.46 -7.48 19.23
N TRP A 303 -7.99 -6.39 18.61
CA TRP A 303 -7.32 -6.43 17.30
C TRP A 303 -5.93 -7.08 17.38
N ARG A 304 -5.16 -6.85 18.47
CA ARG A 304 -3.87 -7.50 18.69
C ARG A 304 -4.02 -9.01 18.81
N LYS A 305 -5.00 -9.46 19.59
CA LYS A 305 -5.30 -10.90 19.76
C LYS A 305 -5.67 -11.57 18.44
N ARG A 306 -6.45 -10.89 17.59
CA ARG A 306 -6.76 -11.40 16.25
C ARG A 306 -5.51 -11.53 15.39
N LEU A 307 -4.66 -10.50 15.34
CA LEU A 307 -3.41 -10.56 14.59
C LEU A 307 -2.44 -11.62 15.11
N ALA A 308 -2.37 -11.82 16.42
CA ALA A 308 -1.58 -12.90 17.03
C ALA A 308 -2.11 -14.28 16.63
N ALA A 309 -3.44 -14.46 16.54
CA ALA A 309 -4.03 -15.71 16.06
C ALA A 309 -3.75 -15.96 14.57
N VAL A 310 -3.81 -14.91 13.74
CA VAL A 310 -3.42 -14.98 12.32
C VAL A 310 -1.95 -15.40 12.19
N GLU A 311 -1.06 -14.77 12.95
CA GLU A 311 0.38 -15.09 12.93
C GLU A 311 0.66 -16.51 13.46
N ALA A 312 -0.08 -16.98 14.45
CA ALA A 312 0.02 -18.35 14.95
C ALA A 312 -0.45 -19.39 13.92
N GLY A 313 -1.40 -19.03 13.04
CA GLY A 313 -1.89 -19.89 11.96
C GLY A 313 -0.96 -20.01 10.75
N TRP A 314 0.14 -19.24 10.73
CA TRP A 314 1.14 -19.28 9.66
C TRP A 314 2.22 -20.36 9.84
N GLY A 315 2.20 -21.08 10.97
CA GLY A 315 3.14 -22.14 11.33
C GLY A 315 2.56 -23.54 11.17
#